data_AF-A0A174HTJ4-F1
#
_entry.id   AF-A0A174HTJ4-F1
#
_cell.length_a   1.000
_cell.length_b   1.000
_cell.length_c   1.000
_cell.angle_alpha   90.00
_cell.angle_beta   90.00
_cell.angle_gamma   90.00
#
_symmetry.space_group_name_H-M   'P 1'
#
loop_
_entity.id
_entity.type
_entity.pdbx_description
1 polymer ?
#
loop_
_entity_poly.entity_id
_entity_poly.type
_entity_poly.pdbx_seq_one_letter_code
_entity_poly.pdbx_strand_id
1 'polypeptide(L)'
;MRTWKIMTKPDKDAVLCRYFEENTTAAKCMYNVANFFIRNTMTGMRKSPEERTSHETEVLHYVFTGIQKANAHAYEVYCKKREDCKKTGGMAGAVRVSRLKCKVFPYPTRAEWFLSYTVLDAIFKYTDHPTYRRMNSQVNQNAIKKTVKSWKSYFQLRKDYAIHPEKYKARPRIPGYVKNPAMTAAYTNQTAKFIRKDGCAYLRFVNHKQPVLVGRESLYSDMTYVKTEVKPQYGGYSILLTFKEDIILPEVPKFPKRILGIDVGVDNFCAVANNFGDTPFLIKGGAIKSMNQNFNKERARLLSEVTKGSDSTHSVKKTKQLHTLSRRRETRLRDFFYKTAWYLVRYAKRQQVEVIVAGHNEDQKQNICIGRQNNQNFVSIPFCRFLDILRYTAAKAGIPVVLREESYTSKASLLDLDAIPAYKKGDTINHTFSGKRVRRGLYKTNSGFFINADINGAGNILRKEYPYAYDGQNMKYLCETTEVVSYTDIYAGATSLCKKKYNQKKHTPGLGSCVNHRYKKETRMKYCILWGKSKYCYISQAKSA
;
A
#
# COMPACT_ATOMS: atom_id res chain seq x y z
N MET A 1 2.49 0.67 13.48
CA MET A 1 1.01 0.80 13.38
C MET A 1 0.48 -0.22 12.38
N ARG A 2 -0.52 -1.01 12.73
CA ARG A 2 -1.16 -1.99 11.84
C ARG A 2 -2.65 -1.68 11.71
N THR A 3 -3.16 -1.78 10.48
CA THR A 3 -4.59 -1.59 10.21
C THR A 3 -5.24 -2.89 9.76
N TRP A 4 -6.24 -3.34 10.53
CA TRP A 4 -7.10 -4.44 10.18
C TRP A 4 -8.29 -3.93 9.37
N LYS A 5 -8.60 -4.63 8.27
CA LYS A 5 -9.71 -4.27 7.37
C LYS A 5 -10.79 -5.33 7.44
N ILE A 6 -11.95 -4.93 7.93
CA ILE A 6 -13.17 -5.74 8.02
C ILE A 6 -14.17 -5.19 7.01
N MET A 7 -14.76 -6.07 6.21
CA MET A 7 -15.75 -5.69 5.19
C MET A 7 -17.15 -5.96 5.74
N THR A 8 -18.04 -4.97 5.67
CA THR A 8 -19.46 -5.22 5.92
C THR A 8 -20.08 -5.96 4.73
N LYS A 9 -21.14 -6.70 5.03
CA LYS A 9 -22.03 -7.31 4.04
C LYS A 9 -23.30 -6.47 4.01
N PRO A 10 -23.51 -5.60 3.01
CA PRO A 10 -24.66 -4.69 2.97
C PRO A 10 -26.00 -5.38 3.22
N ASP A 11 -26.18 -6.60 2.69
CA ASP A 11 -27.43 -7.35 2.82
C ASP A 11 -27.64 -7.95 4.22
N LYS A 12 -26.57 -8.19 5.00
CA LYS A 12 -26.66 -8.75 6.36
C LYS A 12 -26.53 -7.69 7.46
N ASP A 13 -25.82 -6.61 7.17
CA ASP A 13 -25.45 -5.56 8.13
C ASP A 13 -26.22 -4.26 7.83
N ALA A 14 -27.48 -4.34 7.41
CA ALA A 14 -28.24 -3.21 6.87
C ALA A 14 -28.32 -2.01 7.85
N VAL A 15 -28.63 -2.27 9.13
CA VAL A 15 -28.69 -1.23 10.18
C VAL A 15 -27.34 -0.54 10.35
N LEU A 16 -26.25 -1.31 10.40
CA LEU A 16 -24.90 -0.78 10.52
C LEU A 16 -24.48 0.00 9.26
N CYS A 17 -24.87 -0.46 8.08
CA CYS A 17 -24.56 0.20 6.81
C CYS A 17 -25.30 1.53 6.67
N ARG A 18 -26.56 1.63 7.14
CA ARG A 18 -27.29 2.91 7.20
C ARG A 18 -26.59 3.90 8.14
N TYR A 19 -26.19 3.44 9.33
CA TYR A 19 -25.39 4.25 10.25
C TYR A 19 -24.09 4.75 9.58
N PHE A 20 -23.37 3.88 8.88
CA PHE A 20 -22.16 4.28 8.16
C PHE A 20 -22.42 5.22 6.98
N GLU A 21 -23.54 5.07 6.28
CA GLU A 21 -23.96 5.97 5.20
C GLU A 21 -24.18 7.39 5.71
N GLU A 22 -24.97 7.55 6.77
CA GLU A 22 -25.22 8.84 7.41
C GLU A 22 -23.89 9.48 7.83
N ASN A 23 -23.02 8.72 8.48
CA ASN A 23 -21.76 9.24 9.00
C ASN A 23 -20.75 9.63 7.90
N THR A 24 -20.63 8.80 6.86
CA THR A 24 -19.69 9.04 5.76
C THR A 24 -20.16 10.15 4.81
N THR A 25 -21.47 10.32 4.67
CA THR A 25 -22.10 11.44 3.93
C THR A 25 -21.93 12.74 4.70
N ALA A 26 -22.23 12.75 6.01
CA ALA A 26 -22.07 13.95 6.82
C ALA A 26 -20.59 14.35 6.96
N ALA A 27 -19.65 13.40 7.08
CA ALA A 27 -18.21 13.71 7.03
C ALA A 27 -17.83 14.40 5.71
N LYS A 28 -18.41 13.98 4.57
CA LYS A 28 -18.20 14.61 3.26
C LYS A 28 -18.75 16.03 3.23
N CYS A 29 -19.97 16.23 3.75
CA CYS A 29 -20.57 17.55 3.85
C CYS A 29 -19.70 18.46 4.71
N MET A 30 -19.25 18.00 5.88
CA MET A 30 -18.43 18.80 6.79
C MET A 30 -17.07 19.16 6.18
N TYR A 31 -16.40 18.21 5.50
CA TYR A 31 -15.16 18.48 4.78
C TYR A 31 -15.36 19.56 3.71
N ASN A 32 -16.41 19.45 2.90
CA ASN A 32 -16.69 20.39 1.82
C ASN A 32 -17.09 21.77 2.35
N VAL A 33 -17.91 21.85 3.40
CA VAL A 33 -18.28 23.11 4.06
C VAL A 33 -17.05 23.79 4.67
N ALA A 34 -16.20 23.05 5.39
CA ALA A 34 -14.95 23.61 5.89
C ALA A 34 -14.05 24.13 4.75
N ASN A 35 -13.97 23.40 3.64
CA ASN A 35 -13.21 23.83 2.47
C ASN A 35 -13.81 25.08 1.81
N PHE A 36 -15.14 25.15 1.74
CA PHE A 36 -15.88 26.28 1.22
C PHE A 36 -15.63 27.54 2.04
N PHE A 37 -15.68 27.42 3.37
CA PHE A 37 -15.37 28.52 4.29
C PHE A 37 -13.93 29.03 4.12
N ILE A 38 -12.95 28.12 4.06
CA ILE A 38 -11.54 28.50 3.85
C ILE A 38 -11.37 29.24 2.51
N ARG A 39 -11.97 28.75 1.42
CA ARG A 39 -11.81 29.34 0.08
C ARG A 39 -12.46 30.71 -0.04
N ASN A 40 -13.70 30.86 0.44
CA ASN A 40 -14.39 32.15 0.40
C ASN A 40 -13.79 33.17 1.36
N THR A 41 -13.24 32.73 2.50
CA THR A 41 -12.46 33.63 3.37
C THR A 41 -11.17 34.09 2.67
N MET A 42 -10.46 33.18 1.99
CA MET A 42 -9.25 33.51 1.22
C MET A 42 -9.48 34.61 0.18
N THR A 43 -10.56 34.49 -0.58
CA THR A 43 -10.86 35.42 -1.68
C THR A 43 -11.58 36.67 -1.18
N GLY A 44 -12.57 36.52 -0.30
CA GLY A 44 -13.35 37.63 0.25
C GLY A 44 -12.51 38.62 1.07
N MET A 45 -11.52 38.15 1.84
CA MET A 45 -10.61 39.03 2.60
C MET A 45 -9.66 39.86 1.73
N ARG A 46 -9.59 39.59 0.42
CA ARG A 46 -8.76 40.32 -0.54
C ARG A 46 -9.53 41.33 -1.39
N LYS A 47 -10.86 41.32 -1.27
CA LYS A 47 -11.78 42.16 -2.03
C LYS A 47 -12.40 43.23 -1.13
N SER A 48 -12.70 44.37 -1.71
CA SER A 48 -13.58 45.36 -1.08
C SER A 48 -14.99 44.77 -0.86
N PRO A 49 -15.78 45.26 0.11
CA PRO A 49 -17.13 44.75 0.37
C PRO A 49 -18.03 44.67 -0.86
N GLU A 50 -17.91 45.63 -1.78
CA GLU A 50 -18.73 45.80 -2.99
C GLU A 50 -18.38 44.77 -4.07
N GLU A 51 -17.13 44.31 -4.11
CA GLU A 51 -16.63 43.32 -5.08
C GLU A 51 -16.86 41.86 -4.63
N ARG A 52 -17.35 41.66 -3.41
CA ARG A 52 -17.59 40.32 -2.87
C ARG A 52 -18.82 39.70 -3.52
N THR A 53 -18.67 38.44 -3.88
CA THR A 53 -19.82 37.61 -4.25
C THR A 53 -20.72 37.37 -3.04
N SER A 54 -21.99 37.04 -3.26
CA SER A 54 -22.96 36.71 -2.20
C SER A 54 -22.41 35.63 -1.24
N HIS A 55 -21.81 34.58 -1.77
CA HIS A 55 -21.18 33.50 -1.01
C HIS A 55 -19.99 33.98 -0.15
N GLU A 56 -19.17 34.90 -0.67
CA GLU A 56 -18.05 35.46 0.09
C GLU A 56 -18.55 36.32 1.26
N THR A 57 -19.55 37.15 1.03
CA THR A 57 -20.19 37.99 2.05
C THR A 57 -20.86 37.14 3.13
N GLU A 58 -21.63 36.13 2.74
CA GLU A 58 -22.28 35.20 3.67
C GLU A 58 -21.25 34.47 4.54
N VAL A 59 -20.23 33.88 3.93
CA VAL A 59 -19.18 33.16 4.68
C VAL A 59 -18.46 34.08 5.65
N LEU A 60 -18.08 35.29 5.22
CA LEU A 60 -17.42 36.24 6.12
C LEU A 60 -18.33 36.65 7.28
N HIS A 61 -19.62 36.85 7.04
CA HIS A 61 -20.57 37.08 8.13
C HIS A 61 -20.57 35.91 9.13
N TYR A 62 -20.68 34.66 8.67
CA TYR A 62 -20.62 33.49 9.56
C TYR A 62 -19.28 33.38 10.32
N VAL A 63 -18.16 33.66 9.65
CA VAL A 63 -16.83 33.59 10.25
C VAL A 63 -16.70 34.62 11.36
N PHE A 64 -17.06 35.88 11.10
CA PHE A 64 -16.91 36.97 12.07
C PHE A 64 -17.88 36.82 13.23
N THR A 65 -19.16 36.53 12.97
CA THR A 65 -20.17 36.27 14.00
C THR A 65 -19.80 35.04 14.84
N GLY A 66 -19.30 33.97 14.21
CA GLY A 66 -18.87 32.76 14.89
C GLY A 66 -17.67 33.00 15.81
N ILE A 67 -16.67 33.77 15.35
CA ILE A 67 -15.50 34.14 16.16
C ILE A 67 -15.90 35.05 17.32
N GLN A 68 -16.78 36.03 17.08
CA GLN A 68 -17.29 36.93 18.12
C GLN A 68 -17.96 36.14 19.25
N LYS A 69 -18.92 35.27 18.91
CA LYS A 69 -19.60 34.40 19.87
C LYS A 69 -18.61 33.46 20.59
N ALA A 70 -17.64 32.92 19.88
CA ALA A 70 -16.61 32.05 20.47
C ALA A 70 -15.73 32.78 21.48
N ASN A 71 -15.33 34.02 21.18
CA ASN A 71 -14.52 34.86 22.06
C ASN A 71 -15.31 35.30 23.29
N ALA A 72 -16.58 35.70 23.12
CA ALA A 72 -17.46 36.05 24.24
C ALA A 72 -17.61 34.87 25.22
N HIS A 73 -17.97 33.69 24.72
CA HIS A 73 -18.06 32.49 25.55
C HIS A 73 -16.70 32.09 26.17
N ALA A 74 -15.59 32.24 25.45
CA ALA A 74 -14.26 31.94 26.00
C ALA A 74 -13.89 32.88 27.17
N TYR A 75 -14.29 34.15 27.08
CA TYR A 75 -14.12 35.14 28.14
C TYR A 75 -14.99 34.81 29.35
N GLU A 76 -16.26 34.45 29.16
CA GLU A 76 -17.14 33.99 30.25
C GLU A 76 -16.56 32.79 31.01
N VAL A 77 -16.05 31.79 30.27
CA VAL A 77 -15.39 30.62 30.88
C VAL A 77 -14.13 31.01 31.63
N TYR A 78 -13.35 31.97 31.12
CA TYR A 78 -12.17 32.50 31.80
C TYR A 78 -12.55 33.19 33.12
N CYS A 79 -13.59 34.04 33.11
CA CYS A 79 -14.08 34.73 34.31
C CYS A 79 -14.53 33.73 35.39
N LYS A 80 -15.35 32.74 35.02
CA LYS A 80 -15.80 31.67 35.95
C LYS A 80 -14.61 30.92 36.57
N LYS A 81 -13.64 30.50 35.74
CA LYS A 81 -12.43 29.82 36.24
C LYS A 81 -11.63 30.72 37.18
N ARG A 82 -11.50 32.00 36.87
CA ARG A 82 -10.79 32.97 37.70
C ARG A 82 -11.47 33.11 39.07
N GLU A 83 -12.79 33.17 39.11
CA GLU A 83 -13.58 33.19 40.36
C GLU A 83 -13.40 31.90 41.17
N ASP A 84 -13.47 30.74 40.54
CA ASP A 84 -13.26 29.46 41.22
C ASP A 84 -11.85 29.34 41.84
N CYS A 85 -10.83 29.89 41.16
CA CYS A 85 -9.48 29.96 41.72
C CYS A 85 -9.40 30.90 42.93
N LYS A 86 -10.11 32.04 42.91
CA LYS A 86 -10.18 32.96 44.05
C LYS A 86 -10.84 32.28 45.25
N LYS A 87 -11.91 31.50 45.03
CA LYS A 87 -12.61 30.73 46.08
C LYS A 87 -11.76 29.62 46.69
N THR A 88 -10.84 29.02 45.93
CA THR A 88 -9.92 27.97 46.44
C THR A 88 -8.92 28.54 47.47
N GLY A 89 -8.57 29.83 47.36
CA GLY A 89 -7.66 30.51 48.29
C GLY A 89 -6.20 30.05 48.23
N GLY A 90 -5.34 30.75 48.97
CA GLY A 90 -3.93 30.38 49.18
C GLY A 90 -2.99 30.52 47.97
N MET A 91 -1.72 30.15 48.17
CA MET A 91 -0.66 30.29 47.17
C MET A 91 -0.92 29.45 45.90
N ALA A 92 -1.52 28.26 46.05
CA ALA A 92 -1.92 27.41 44.93
C ALA A 92 -3.00 28.07 44.04
N GLY A 93 -3.97 28.78 44.64
CA GLY A 93 -4.98 29.55 43.92
C GLY A 93 -4.38 30.72 43.15
N ALA A 94 -3.47 31.48 43.79
CA ALA A 94 -2.77 32.60 43.16
C ALA A 94 -1.89 32.17 41.96
N VAL A 95 -1.15 31.07 42.10
CA VAL A 95 -0.37 30.47 40.99
C VAL A 95 -1.27 29.99 39.86
N ARG A 96 -2.45 29.44 40.17
CA ARG A 96 -3.40 29.00 39.15
C ARG A 96 -3.99 30.18 38.36
N VAL A 97 -4.27 31.31 39.02
CA VAL A 97 -4.73 32.55 38.38
C VAL A 97 -3.65 33.16 37.49
N SER A 98 -2.40 33.24 37.96
CA SER A 98 -1.30 33.84 37.17
C SER A 98 -1.01 33.08 35.87
N ARG A 99 -1.27 31.77 35.86
CA ARG A 99 -1.13 30.90 34.68
C ARG A 99 -2.38 30.87 33.80
N LEU A 100 -3.51 31.41 34.25
CA LEU A 100 -4.77 31.36 33.52
C LEU A 100 -4.73 32.36 32.35
N LYS A 101 -4.91 31.86 31.13
CA LYS A 101 -4.98 32.68 29.91
C LYS A 101 -6.37 32.57 29.29
N CYS A 102 -6.94 33.71 28.89
CA CYS A 102 -8.17 33.70 28.10
C CYS A 102 -7.86 33.16 26.70
N LYS A 103 -8.69 32.24 26.22
CA LYS A 103 -8.55 31.70 24.87
C LYS A 103 -9.14 32.70 23.88
N VAL A 104 -8.34 33.15 22.92
CA VAL A 104 -8.76 34.07 21.88
C VAL A 104 -8.70 33.38 20.52
N PHE A 105 -9.77 33.53 19.74
CA PHE A 105 -9.85 33.10 18.36
C PHE A 105 -9.58 34.32 17.46
N PRO A 106 -8.53 34.27 16.61
CA PRO A 106 -8.16 35.41 15.77
C PRO A 106 -9.14 35.58 14.61
N TYR A 107 -9.44 36.84 14.29
CA TYR A 107 -10.16 37.19 13.06
C TYR A 107 -9.22 37.07 11.86
N PRO A 108 -9.73 36.60 10.70
CA PRO A 108 -8.91 36.54 9.50
C PRO A 108 -8.58 37.95 9.01
N THR A 109 -7.37 38.12 8.45
CA THR A 109 -6.92 39.36 7.80
C THR A 109 -6.53 39.09 6.35
N ARG A 110 -6.20 40.13 5.56
CA ARG A 110 -5.70 39.97 4.19
C ARG A 110 -4.42 39.12 4.13
N ALA A 111 -3.55 39.25 5.14
CA ALA A 111 -2.33 38.46 5.28
C ALA A 111 -2.60 37.08 5.89
N GLU A 112 -3.40 37.02 6.96
CA GLU A 112 -3.68 35.82 7.75
C GLU A 112 -5.14 35.37 7.61
N TRP A 113 -5.53 34.97 6.40
CA TRP A 113 -6.91 34.57 6.09
C TRP A 113 -7.21 33.10 6.41
N PHE A 114 -6.18 32.26 6.62
CA PHE A 114 -6.36 30.81 6.73
C PHE A 114 -6.99 30.41 8.07
N LEU A 115 -8.20 29.87 8.00
CA LEU A 115 -8.92 29.42 9.19
C LEU A 115 -8.32 28.11 9.73
N SER A 116 -7.76 28.17 10.94
CA SER A 116 -7.24 27.00 11.63
C SER A 116 -8.36 26.03 12.04
N TYR A 117 -8.00 24.79 12.39
CA TYR A 117 -8.97 23.80 12.90
C TYR A 117 -9.76 24.35 14.09
N THR A 118 -9.08 24.99 15.06
CA THR A 118 -9.72 25.51 16.27
C THR A 118 -10.68 26.64 15.95
N VAL A 119 -10.36 27.48 14.96
CA VAL A 119 -11.25 28.58 14.51
C VAL A 119 -12.46 28.01 13.77
N LEU A 120 -12.28 27.09 12.83
CA LEU A 120 -13.40 26.45 12.12
C LEU A 120 -14.33 25.68 13.05
N ASP A 121 -13.78 24.89 13.98
CA ASP A 121 -14.57 24.16 14.98
C ASP A 121 -15.38 25.12 15.86
N ALA A 122 -14.79 26.25 16.26
CA ALA A 122 -15.49 27.28 17.01
C ALA A 122 -16.61 27.92 16.20
N ILE A 123 -16.32 28.39 14.97
CA ILE A 123 -17.32 29.00 14.09
C ILE A 123 -18.52 28.08 13.95
N PHE A 124 -18.32 26.84 13.50
CA PHE A 124 -19.43 25.92 13.26
C PHE A 124 -20.20 25.53 14.53
N LYS A 125 -19.53 25.48 15.68
CA LYS A 125 -20.16 25.20 16.97
C LYS A 125 -21.03 26.37 17.45
N TYR A 126 -20.52 27.59 17.42
CA TYR A 126 -21.19 28.77 17.98
C TYR A 126 -22.19 29.44 17.02
N THR A 127 -22.13 29.12 15.73
CA THR A 127 -23.17 29.49 14.75
C THR A 127 -24.22 28.40 14.57
N ASP A 128 -24.15 27.32 15.36
CA ASP A 128 -25.04 26.16 15.25
C ASP A 128 -25.18 25.60 13.83
N HIS A 129 -24.07 25.55 13.08
CA HIS A 129 -24.12 25.25 11.66
C HIS A 129 -24.78 23.88 11.42
N PRO A 130 -25.82 23.76 10.57
CA PRO A 130 -26.60 22.53 10.41
C PRO A 130 -25.74 21.29 10.14
N THR A 131 -24.78 21.40 9.21
CA THR A 131 -23.82 20.33 8.91
C THR A 131 -23.00 19.85 10.12
N TYR A 132 -22.65 20.75 11.04
CA TYR A 132 -21.89 20.40 12.25
C TYR A 132 -22.76 19.69 13.29
N ARG A 133 -24.06 19.98 13.34
CA ARG A 133 -25.02 19.35 14.26
C ARG A 133 -25.60 18.03 13.76
N ARG A 134 -25.52 17.75 12.45
CA ARG A 134 -25.95 16.47 11.85
C ARG A 134 -25.28 15.21 12.41
N MET A 135 -24.15 15.33 13.10
CA MET A 135 -23.40 14.20 13.65
C MET A 135 -22.81 14.50 15.02
N ASN A 136 -22.29 13.46 15.66
CA ASN A 136 -21.41 13.62 16.81
C ASN A 136 -20.27 14.61 16.48
N SER A 137 -20.11 15.62 17.34
CA SER A 137 -19.17 16.73 17.15
C SER A 137 -17.73 16.27 16.94
N GLN A 138 -17.29 15.20 17.61
CA GLN A 138 -15.91 14.71 17.46
C GLN A 138 -15.66 14.05 16.09
N VAL A 139 -16.67 13.41 15.50
CA VAL A 139 -16.57 12.85 14.14
C VAL A 139 -16.46 14.00 13.13
N ASN A 140 -17.26 15.06 13.29
CA ASN A 140 -17.18 16.28 12.48
C ASN A 140 -15.83 17.01 12.61
N GLN A 141 -15.30 17.10 13.83
CA GLN A 141 -13.97 17.65 14.08
C GLN A 141 -12.88 16.93 13.29
N ASN A 142 -12.97 15.61 13.13
CA ASN A 142 -12.00 14.87 12.32
C ASN A 142 -12.12 15.21 10.81
N ALA A 143 -13.32 15.47 10.31
CA ALA A 143 -13.51 15.96 8.94
C ALA A 143 -12.87 17.35 8.76
N ILE A 144 -13.08 18.28 9.69
CA ILE A 144 -12.45 19.61 9.69
C ILE A 144 -10.93 19.50 9.76
N LYS A 145 -10.40 18.68 10.68
CA LYS A 145 -8.94 18.42 10.80
C LYS A 145 -8.36 17.90 9.49
N LYS A 146 -9.08 17.02 8.79
CA LYS A 146 -8.66 16.49 7.49
C LYS A 146 -8.60 17.60 6.43
N THR A 147 -9.60 18.49 6.37
CA THR A 147 -9.57 19.66 5.48
C THR A 147 -8.37 20.55 5.77
N VAL A 148 -8.17 20.95 7.03
CA VAL A 148 -7.06 21.81 7.45
C VAL A 148 -5.71 21.15 7.16
N LYS A 149 -5.58 19.84 7.38
CA LYS A 149 -4.37 19.09 7.03
C LYS A 149 -4.09 19.14 5.52
N SER A 150 -5.11 18.96 4.68
CA SER A 150 -4.96 19.06 3.22
C SER A 150 -4.47 20.43 2.77
N TRP A 151 -4.95 21.51 3.39
CA TRP A 151 -4.45 22.88 3.12
C TRP A 151 -3.02 23.10 3.58
N LYS A 152 -2.67 22.66 4.80
CA LYS A 152 -1.29 22.75 5.29
C LYS A 152 -0.31 22.00 4.39
N SER A 153 -0.67 20.79 3.96
CA SER A 153 0.11 20.02 2.99
C SER A 153 0.23 20.75 1.65
N TYR A 154 -0.84 21.36 1.15
CA TYR A 154 -0.76 22.17 -0.07
C TYR A 154 0.21 23.35 0.06
N PHE A 155 0.20 24.08 1.19
CA PHE A 155 1.14 25.19 1.40
C PHE A 155 2.59 24.71 1.47
N GLN A 156 2.86 23.59 2.15
CA GLN A 156 4.19 22.98 2.20
C GLN A 156 4.67 22.56 0.81
N LEU A 157 3.85 21.81 0.06
CA LEU A 157 4.18 21.36 -1.29
C LEU A 157 4.39 22.53 -2.24
N ARG A 158 3.62 23.61 -2.11
CA ARG A 158 3.79 24.81 -2.95
C ARG A 158 5.11 25.52 -2.68
N LYS A 159 5.54 25.60 -1.41
CA LYS A 159 6.84 26.18 -1.04
C LYS A 159 7.99 25.32 -1.57
N ASP A 160 7.94 24.01 -1.35
CA ASP A 160 8.97 23.10 -1.84
C ASP A 160 9.01 23.07 -3.38
N TYR A 161 7.86 23.05 -4.07
CA TYR A 161 7.80 23.13 -5.53
C TYR A 161 8.40 24.42 -6.10
N ALA A 162 8.33 25.55 -5.38
CA ALA A 162 8.92 26.81 -5.84
C ALA A 162 10.45 26.76 -5.84
N ILE A 163 11.05 25.97 -4.95
CA ILE A 163 12.50 25.77 -4.83
C ILE A 163 12.96 24.59 -5.70
N HIS A 164 12.15 23.54 -5.75
CA HIS A 164 12.49 22.23 -6.33
C HIS A 164 11.40 21.71 -7.29
N PRO A 165 11.12 22.40 -8.40
CA PRO A 165 10.10 21.95 -9.36
C PRO A 165 10.40 20.57 -9.97
N GLU A 166 11.67 20.19 -10.07
CA GLU A 166 12.17 18.91 -10.62
C GLU A 166 11.76 17.68 -9.81
N LYS A 167 11.46 17.84 -8.51
CA LYS A 167 10.95 16.75 -7.65
C LYS A 167 9.51 16.34 -7.99
N TYR A 168 8.80 17.16 -8.78
CA TYR A 168 7.37 17.00 -9.01
C TYR A 168 7.05 16.76 -10.48
N LYS A 169 6.11 15.85 -10.74
CA LYS A 169 5.58 15.61 -12.09
C LYS A 169 4.59 16.67 -12.55
N ALA A 170 4.03 17.42 -11.61
CA ALA A 170 3.06 18.46 -11.87
C ALA A 170 3.01 19.45 -10.70
N ARG A 171 2.60 20.69 -11.00
CA ARG A 171 2.41 21.74 -10.00
C ARG A 171 1.35 21.31 -8.95
N PRO A 172 1.63 21.48 -7.64
CA PRO A 172 0.64 21.21 -6.58
C PRO A 172 -0.64 22.03 -6.76
N ARG A 173 -1.79 21.37 -6.61
CA ARG A 173 -3.12 21.99 -6.77
C ARG A 173 -3.79 22.25 -5.42
N ILE A 174 -4.58 23.30 -5.35
CA ILE A 174 -5.40 23.64 -4.18
C ILE A 174 -6.35 22.48 -3.84
N PRO A 175 -6.60 22.18 -2.54
CA PRO A 175 -7.57 21.17 -2.13
C PRO A 175 -8.96 21.36 -2.79
N GLY A 176 -9.37 20.33 -3.53
CA GLY A 176 -10.67 20.27 -4.18
C GLY A 176 -11.79 19.78 -3.25
N TYR A 177 -13.03 19.92 -3.72
CA TYR A 177 -14.21 19.35 -3.08
C TYR A 177 -14.33 17.84 -3.34
N VAL A 178 -14.86 17.11 -2.37
CA VAL A 178 -15.23 15.71 -2.54
C VAL A 178 -16.53 15.65 -3.35
N LYS A 179 -16.44 15.12 -4.57
CA LYS A 179 -17.58 14.92 -5.49
C LYS A 179 -18.32 13.60 -5.26
N ASN A 180 -17.68 12.62 -4.63
CA ASN A 180 -18.34 11.37 -4.24
C ASN A 180 -19.44 11.64 -3.19
N PRO A 181 -20.52 10.83 -3.16
CA PRO A 181 -21.62 11.02 -2.21
C PRO A 181 -21.17 10.91 -0.75
N ALA A 182 -20.13 10.12 -0.49
CA ALA A 182 -19.60 9.84 0.83
C ALA A 182 -18.06 9.89 0.86
N MET A 183 -17.49 10.13 2.04
CA MET A 183 -16.05 10.04 2.29
C MET A 183 -15.74 9.22 3.55
N THR A 184 -14.47 8.87 3.75
CA THR A 184 -14.06 8.17 4.98
C THR A 184 -14.40 8.98 6.24
N ALA A 185 -15.19 8.38 7.13
CA ALA A 185 -15.46 8.89 8.47
C ALA A 185 -14.40 8.35 9.44
N ALA A 186 -13.90 9.19 10.33
CA ALA A 186 -12.85 8.82 11.29
C ALA A 186 -13.35 8.98 12.72
N TYR A 187 -13.10 7.96 13.53
CA TYR A 187 -13.55 7.82 14.90
C TYR A 187 -12.34 7.72 15.84
N THR A 188 -12.35 8.52 16.89
CA THR A 188 -11.41 8.44 18.02
C THR A 188 -11.81 7.27 18.94
N ASN A 189 -10.95 6.94 19.91
CA ASN A 189 -11.27 6.01 21.00
C ASN A 189 -12.49 6.41 21.85
N GLN A 190 -12.86 7.69 21.87
CA GLN A 190 -14.07 8.19 22.55
C GLN A 190 -15.33 7.91 21.73
N THR A 191 -15.25 8.04 20.40
CA THR A 191 -16.39 7.84 19.48
C THR A 191 -16.53 6.42 18.93
N ALA A 192 -15.50 5.60 19.04
CA ALA A 192 -15.53 4.17 18.74
C ALA A 192 -14.69 3.45 19.79
N LYS A 193 -15.37 2.76 20.71
CA LYS A 193 -14.75 2.03 21.82
C LYS A 193 -14.50 0.58 21.40
N PHE A 194 -13.26 0.15 21.50
CA PHE A 194 -12.87 -1.25 21.34
C PHE A 194 -13.10 -2.00 22.66
N ILE A 195 -13.83 -3.11 22.62
CA ILE A 195 -14.27 -3.85 23.80
C ILE A 195 -13.86 -5.31 23.61
N ARG A 196 -13.24 -5.90 24.62
CA ARG A 196 -12.92 -7.34 24.70
C ARG A 196 -13.88 -7.97 25.70
N LYS A 197 -14.62 -8.99 25.29
CA LYS A 197 -15.60 -9.67 26.14
C LYS A 197 -15.84 -11.09 25.61
N ASP A 198 -15.89 -12.07 26.51
CA ASP A 198 -16.25 -13.46 26.19
C ASP A 198 -15.40 -14.08 25.05
N GLY A 199 -14.08 -13.79 25.06
CA GLY A 199 -13.13 -14.23 24.03
C GLY A 199 -13.29 -13.57 22.65
N CYS A 200 -14.19 -12.58 22.55
CA CYS A 200 -14.53 -11.85 21.34
C CYS A 200 -14.15 -10.37 21.45
N ALA A 201 -13.87 -9.76 20.30
CA ALA A 201 -13.59 -8.34 20.18
C ALA A 201 -14.75 -7.63 19.49
N TYR A 202 -15.16 -6.50 20.04
CA TYR A 202 -16.28 -5.68 19.57
C TYR A 202 -15.86 -4.22 19.39
N LEU A 203 -16.57 -3.52 18.49
CA LEU A 203 -16.53 -2.06 18.36
C LEU A 203 -17.89 -1.47 18.69
N ARG A 204 -17.94 -0.58 19.68
CA ARG A 204 -19.13 0.22 19.97
C ARG A 204 -18.94 1.64 19.44
N PHE A 205 -19.72 2.02 18.43
CA PHE A 205 -19.70 3.36 17.86
C PHE A 205 -20.63 4.31 18.62
N VAL A 206 -20.30 5.60 18.60
CA VAL A 206 -21.16 6.66 19.16
C VAL A 206 -22.48 6.72 18.39
N ASN A 207 -23.59 6.91 19.11
CA ASN A 207 -24.94 6.91 18.55
C ASN A 207 -25.33 5.60 17.83
N HIS A 208 -24.61 4.50 18.09
CA HIS A 208 -24.96 3.16 17.63
C HIS A 208 -24.95 2.20 18.82
N LYS A 209 -26.15 1.78 19.26
CA LYS A 209 -26.30 1.02 20.52
C LYS A 209 -25.65 -0.37 20.44
N GLN A 210 -25.78 -1.06 19.32
CA GLN A 210 -25.33 -2.43 19.15
C GLN A 210 -23.80 -2.50 18.89
N PRO A 211 -23.02 -3.22 19.71
CA PRO A 211 -21.60 -3.45 19.41
C PRO A 211 -21.42 -4.32 18.17
N VAL A 212 -20.47 -3.96 17.32
CA VAL A 212 -20.12 -4.70 16.10
C VAL A 212 -19.05 -5.73 16.42
N LEU A 213 -19.33 -7.01 16.21
CA LEU A 213 -18.32 -8.08 16.34
C LEU A 213 -17.24 -7.91 15.28
N VAL A 214 -15.99 -7.77 15.71
CA VAL A 214 -14.84 -7.54 14.81
C VAL A 214 -13.89 -8.73 14.72
N GLY A 215 -14.05 -9.73 15.59
CA GLY A 215 -13.33 -11.00 15.52
C GLY A 215 -13.11 -11.62 16.89
N ARG A 216 -12.25 -12.63 16.94
CA ARG A 216 -11.75 -13.19 18.21
C ARG A 216 -10.80 -12.20 18.88
N GLU A 217 -10.81 -12.17 20.20
CA GLU A 217 -9.93 -11.31 21.00
C GLU A 217 -8.44 -11.59 20.73
N SER A 218 -8.08 -12.87 20.56
CA SER A 218 -6.71 -13.32 20.31
C SER A 218 -6.08 -12.78 19.02
N LEU A 219 -6.87 -12.30 18.06
CA LEU A 219 -6.34 -11.64 16.86
C LEU A 219 -5.68 -10.29 17.15
N TYR A 220 -6.02 -9.71 18.30
CA TYR A 220 -5.62 -8.38 18.72
C TYR A 220 -4.83 -8.42 20.04
N SER A 221 -4.30 -9.58 20.43
CA SER A 221 -3.39 -9.68 21.58
C SER A 221 -2.18 -8.77 21.35
N ASP A 222 -1.67 -8.15 22.43
CA ASP A 222 -0.45 -7.33 22.39
C ASP A 222 -0.54 -6.09 21.48
N MET A 223 -1.76 -5.67 21.12
CA MET A 223 -2.02 -4.49 20.30
C MET A 223 -2.78 -3.42 21.08
N THR A 224 -2.34 -2.18 20.95
CA THR A 224 -3.04 -1.02 21.54
C THR A 224 -3.95 -0.38 20.50
N TYR A 225 -5.27 -0.37 20.76
CA TYR A 225 -6.24 0.26 19.87
C TYR A 225 -6.03 1.78 19.81
N VAL A 226 -5.96 2.34 18.60
CA VAL A 226 -5.70 3.78 18.39
C VAL A 226 -6.92 4.49 17.83
N LYS A 227 -7.46 4.01 16.70
CA LYS A 227 -8.59 4.65 16.02
C LYS A 227 -9.32 3.69 15.08
N THR A 228 -10.51 4.11 14.68
CA THR A 228 -11.29 3.44 13.63
C THR A 228 -11.59 4.40 12.50
N GLU A 229 -11.50 3.94 11.26
CA GLU A 229 -11.97 4.66 10.08
C GLU A 229 -12.98 3.80 9.31
N VAL A 230 -14.07 4.41 8.87
CA VAL A 230 -15.10 3.75 8.06
C VAL A 230 -15.02 4.31 6.65
N LYS A 231 -14.73 3.44 5.68
CA LYS A 231 -14.54 3.83 4.29
C LYS A 231 -15.65 3.26 3.39
N PRO A 232 -16.38 4.09 2.63
CA PRO A 232 -17.30 3.58 1.61
C PRO A 232 -16.51 2.90 0.50
N GLN A 233 -16.74 1.61 0.27
CA GLN A 233 -16.02 0.82 -0.71
C GLN A 233 -16.84 -0.40 -1.17
N TYR A 234 -16.86 -0.65 -2.48
CA TYR A 234 -17.55 -1.80 -3.10
C TYR A 234 -19.04 -1.92 -2.75
N GLY A 235 -19.79 -0.82 -2.81
CA GLY A 235 -21.22 -0.81 -2.53
C GLY A 235 -21.58 -1.08 -1.06
N GLY A 236 -20.58 -1.10 -0.17
CA GLY A 236 -20.74 -1.21 1.27
C GLY A 236 -19.65 -0.43 1.99
N TYR A 237 -19.23 -0.91 3.16
CA TYR A 237 -18.27 -0.22 4.01
C TYR A 237 -17.12 -1.14 4.42
N SER A 238 -15.94 -0.53 4.56
CA SER A 238 -14.79 -1.15 5.20
C SER A 238 -14.55 -0.48 6.55
N ILE A 239 -14.55 -1.26 7.62
CA ILE A 239 -14.09 -0.83 8.94
C ILE A 239 -12.57 -1.06 8.98
N LEU A 240 -11.83 0.02 9.17
CA LEU A 240 -10.38 0.07 9.26
C LEU A 240 -10.00 0.33 10.72
N LEU A 241 -9.62 -0.73 11.41
CA LEU A 241 -9.18 -0.72 12.80
C LEU A 241 -7.67 -0.51 12.85
N THR A 242 -7.20 0.62 13.33
CA THR A 242 -5.76 0.88 13.47
C THR A 242 -5.32 0.64 14.91
N PHE A 243 -4.31 -0.20 15.05
CA PHE A 243 -3.62 -0.50 16.29
C PHE A 243 -2.16 -0.03 16.25
N LYS A 244 -1.64 0.35 17.41
CA LYS A 244 -0.21 0.42 17.65
C LYS A 244 0.27 -1.00 17.92
N GLU A 245 1.11 -1.49 17.02
CA GLU A 245 1.97 -2.64 17.23
C GLU A 245 3.37 -2.04 17.41
N ASP A 246 4.06 -2.40 18.49
CA ASP A 246 5.45 -2.04 18.74
C ASP A 246 6.40 -2.95 17.94
N ILE A 247 6.12 -3.08 16.63
CA ILE A 247 7.03 -3.78 15.72
C ILE A 247 8.18 -2.84 15.42
N ILE A 248 9.34 -3.21 15.93
CA ILE A 248 10.63 -2.63 15.57
C ILE A 248 11.06 -3.31 14.29
N LEU A 249 11.35 -2.52 13.25
CA LEU A 249 11.98 -3.08 12.05
C LEU A 249 13.40 -3.49 12.43
N PRO A 250 13.79 -4.76 12.21
CA PRO A 250 15.14 -5.21 12.55
C PRO A 250 16.18 -4.39 11.79
N GLU A 251 17.30 -4.14 12.44
CA GLU A 251 18.43 -3.48 11.79
C GLU A 251 18.98 -4.34 10.65
N VAL A 252 19.39 -3.69 9.58
CA VAL A 252 19.99 -4.36 8.43
C VAL A 252 21.45 -4.66 8.77
N PRO A 253 21.90 -5.93 8.75
CA PRO A 253 23.31 -6.24 8.98
C PRO A 253 24.18 -5.56 7.92
N LYS A 254 25.33 -5.04 8.34
CA LYS A 254 26.32 -4.45 7.41
C LYS A 254 26.98 -5.52 6.54
N PHE A 255 27.24 -6.69 7.14
CA PHE A 255 27.94 -7.82 6.54
C PHE A 255 27.18 -9.15 6.68
N PRO A 256 25.95 -9.27 6.15
CA PRO A 256 25.18 -10.50 6.23
C PRO A 256 25.86 -11.63 5.46
N LYS A 257 25.92 -12.83 6.06
CA LYS A 257 26.51 -14.01 5.39
C LYS A 257 25.49 -14.69 4.49
N ARG A 258 24.24 -14.85 4.96
CA ARG A 258 23.16 -15.52 4.22
C ARG A 258 22.12 -14.52 3.73
N ILE A 259 22.13 -14.25 2.44
CA ILE A 259 21.33 -13.23 1.78
C ILE A 259 20.32 -13.90 0.84
N LEU A 260 19.06 -13.44 0.87
CA LEU A 260 18.01 -13.89 -0.04
C LEU A 260 17.58 -12.76 -0.99
N GLY A 261 17.75 -12.95 -2.29
CA GLY A 261 17.27 -12.04 -3.33
C GLY A 261 15.89 -12.37 -3.82
N ILE A 262 15.07 -11.34 -4.00
CA ILE A 262 13.73 -11.47 -4.56
C ILE A 262 13.55 -10.43 -5.66
N ASP A 263 13.30 -10.89 -6.88
CA ASP A 263 12.85 -10.05 -7.99
C ASP A 263 11.36 -10.28 -8.22
N VAL A 264 10.57 -9.20 -8.28
CA VAL A 264 9.10 -9.26 -8.40
C VAL A 264 8.65 -9.07 -9.85
N GLY A 265 7.90 -10.04 -10.36
CA GLY A 265 7.48 -10.07 -11.76
C GLY A 265 5.99 -10.39 -11.97
N VAL A 266 5.59 -10.50 -13.24
CA VAL A 266 4.19 -10.82 -13.60
C VAL A 266 3.99 -12.32 -13.81
N ASP A 267 4.84 -12.97 -14.61
CA ASP A 267 4.68 -14.39 -14.94
C ASP A 267 5.26 -15.28 -13.84
N ASN A 268 6.48 -14.99 -13.42
CA ASN A 268 7.05 -15.44 -12.16
C ASN A 268 6.84 -14.27 -11.20
N PHE A 269 5.94 -14.44 -10.23
CA PHE A 269 5.58 -13.39 -9.29
C PHE A 269 6.77 -13.02 -8.40
N CYS A 270 7.53 -14.02 -7.97
CA CYS A 270 8.82 -13.84 -7.33
C CYS A 270 9.83 -14.78 -7.99
N ALA A 271 10.98 -14.25 -8.38
CA ALA A 271 12.18 -15.04 -8.62
C ALA A 271 13.07 -14.93 -7.37
N VAL A 272 13.47 -16.08 -6.83
CA VAL A 272 14.18 -16.16 -5.56
C VAL A 272 15.55 -16.79 -5.80
N ALA A 273 16.59 -16.00 -5.57
CA ALA A 273 17.98 -16.41 -5.62
C ALA A 273 18.60 -16.25 -4.22
N ASN A 274 19.68 -16.95 -3.95
CA ASN A 274 20.42 -16.84 -2.70
C ASN A 274 21.92 -16.85 -2.97
N ASN A 275 22.73 -16.65 -1.93
CA ASN A 275 24.19 -16.75 -1.97
C ASN A 275 24.77 -17.91 -1.15
N PHE A 276 23.94 -18.82 -0.65
CA PHE A 276 24.33 -19.88 0.28
C PHE A 276 24.18 -21.29 -0.30
N GLY A 277 24.09 -21.40 -1.63
CA GLY A 277 24.14 -22.69 -2.34
C GLY A 277 22.83 -23.48 -2.37
N ASP A 278 21.72 -22.96 -1.86
CA ASP A 278 20.42 -23.65 -1.95
C ASP A 278 19.81 -23.48 -3.34
N THR A 279 18.96 -24.41 -3.75
CA THR A 279 18.35 -24.36 -5.08
C THR A 279 17.47 -23.11 -5.24
N PRO A 280 17.69 -22.26 -6.27
CA PRO A 280 16.83 -21.10 -6.51
C PRO A 280 15.44 -21.55 -6.96
N PHE A 281 14.43 -20.71 -6.74
CA PHE A 281 13.07 -21.07 -7.10
C PHE A 281 12.23 -19.89 -7.59
N LEU A 282 11.19 -20.22 -8.36
CA LEU A 282 10.23 -19.28 -8.93
C LEU A 282 8.86 -19.50 -8.32
N ILE A 283 8.26 -18.45 -7.77
CA ILE A 283 6.85 -18.45 -7.38
C ILE A 283 6.01 -18.02 -8.59
N LYS A 284 5.13 -18.88 -9.08
CA LYS A 284 4.34 -18.59 -10.30
C LYS A 284 3.28 -17.52 -10.06
N GLY A 285 3.27 -16.50 -10.92
CA GLY A 285 2.27 -15.44 -10.98
C GLY A 285 1.10 -15.71 -11.92
N GLY A 286 1.15 -16.81 -12.69
CA GLY A 286 0.13 -17.16 -13.68
C GLY A 286 -1.31 -17.18 -13.16
N ALA A 287 -1.52 -17.62 -11.91
CA ALA A 287 -2.83 -17.58 -11.27
C ALA A 287 -3.33 -16.14 -11.07
N ILE A 288 -2.48 -15.23 -10.57
CA ILE A 288 -2.84 -13.81 -10.43
C ILE A 288 -3.11 -13.20 -11.79
N LYS A 289 -2.24 -13.46 -12.77
CA LYS A 289 -2.37 -12.96 -14.13
C LYS A 289 -3.72 -13.34 -14.73
N SER A 290 -4.09 -14.63 -14.64
CA SER A 290 -5.38 -15.15 -15.11
C SER A 290 -6.57 -14.53 -14.35
N MET A 291 -6.49 -14.45 -13.01
CA MET A 291 -7.54 -13.81 -12.20
C MET A 291 -7.75 -12.34 -12.57
N ASN A 292 -6.66 -11.63 -12.83
CA ASN A 292 -6.68 -10.23 -13.19
C ASN A 292 -7.18 -10.00 -14.62
N GLN A 293 -6.82 -10.88 -15.56
CA GLN A 293 -7.39 -10.89 -16.91
C GLN A 293 -8.90 -11.12 -16.88
N ASN A 294 -9.38 -12.11 -16.14
CA ASN A 294 -10.80 -12.38 -15.97
C ASN A 294 -11.52 -11.17 -15.35
N PHE A 295 -10.95 -10.57 -14.31
CA PHE A 295 -11.49 -9.33 -13.73
C PHE A 295 -11.62 -8.20 -14.77
N ASN A 296 -10.60 -7.98 -15.60
CA ASN A 296 -10.64 -6.92 -16.61
C ASN A 296 -11.69 -7.21 -17.69
N LYS A 297 -11.78 -8.48 -18.15
CA LYS A 297 -12.78 -8.91 -19.13
C LYS A 297 -14.20 -8.72 -18.60
N GLU A 298 -14.47 -9.22 -17.40
CA GLU A 298 -15.78 -9.13 -16.78
C GLU A 298 -16.16 -7.70 -16.43
N ARG A 299 -15.20 -6.90 -15.97
CA ARG A 299 -15.42 -5.47 -15.73
C ARG A 299 -15.77 -4.73 -17.02
N ALA A 300 -15.12 -5.05 -18.13
CA ALA A 300 -15.42 -4.45 -19.43
C ALA A 300 -16.82 -4.84 -19.92
N ARG A 301 -17.19 -6.13 -19.82
CA ARG A 301 -18.55 -6.61 -20.15
C ARG A 301 -19.61 -5.87 -19.34
N LEU A 302 -19.48 -5.88 -18.02
CA LEU A 302 -20.44 -5.21 -17.12
C LEU A 302 -20.50 -3.70 -17.34
N LEU A 303 -19.37 -3.04 -17.62
CA LEU A 303 -19.36 -1.62 -17.95
C LEU A 303 -20.09 -1.36 -19.27
N SER A 304 -19.84 -2.16 -20.30
CA SER A 304 -20.51 -2.03 -21.60
C SER A 304 -22.02 -2.19 -21.48
N GLU A 305 -22.49 -3.10 -20.63
CA GLU A 305 -23.93 -3.31 -20.39
C GLU A 305 -24.58 -2.10 -19.72
N VAL A 306 -23.92 -1.50 -18.71
CA VAL A 306 -24.49 -0.38 -17.94
C VAL A 306 -24.32 0.97 -18.63
N THR A 307 -23.40 1.08 -19.60
CA THR A 307 -23.20 2.31 -20.38
C THR A 307 -23.82 2.22 -21.77
N LYS A 308 -24.54 1.14 -22.10
CA LYS A 308 -25.20 0.99 -23.41
C LYS A 308 -26.23 2.11 -23.60
N GLY A 309 -26.13 2.83 -24.71
CA GLY A 309 -27.02 3.96 -25.02
C GLY A 309 -26.80 5.21 -24.16
N SER A 310 -25.76 5.25 -23.34
CA SER A 310 -25.38 6.42 -22.54
C SER A 310 -24.07 7.01 -23.07
N ASP A 311 -23.92 8.32 -22.95
CA ASP A 311 -22.64 8.96 -23.26
C ASP A 311 -21.56 8.63 -22.20
N SER A 312 -20.30 8.91 -22.55
CA SER A 312 -19.17 8.59 -21.67
C SER A 312 -19.17 9.41 -20.36
N THR A 313 -19.89 10.54 -20.34
CA THR A 313 -19.87 11.55 -19.27
C THR A 313 -20.95 11.32 -18.21
N HIS A 314 -22.17 10.95 -18.61
CA HIS A 314 -23.33 10.80 -17.72
C HIS A 314 -23.63 9.35 -17.32
N SER A 315 -22.97 8.37 -17.92
CA SER A 315 -23.21 6.95 -17.62
C SER A 315 -22.95 6.57 -16.14
N VAL A 316 -23.91 5.88 -15.53
CA VAL A 316 -23.81 5.36 -14.15
C VAL A 316 -22.92 4.12 -14.12
N LYS A 317 -21.65 4.32 -13.75
CA LYS A 317 -20.63 3.25 -13.73
C LYS A 317 -20.56 2.48 -12.41
N LYS A 318 -21.69 2.35 -11.69
CA LYS A 318 -21.76 1.74 -10.35
C LYS A 318 -22.90 0.74 -10.27
N THR A 319 -22.57 -0.54 -10.11
CA THR A 319 -23.55 -1.62 -9.88
C THR A 319 -23.08 -2.58 -8.80
N LYS A 320 -24.04 -3.31 -8.18
CA LYS A 320 -23.74 -4.36 -7.19
C LYS A 320 -22.78 -5.44 -7.76
N GLN A 321 -22.90 -5.76 -9.05
CA GLN A 321 -22.02 -6.71 -9.74
C GLN A 321 -20.59 -6.17 -9.88
N LEU A 322 -20.41 -4.93 -10.36
CA LEU A 322 -19.08 -4.28 -10.46
C LEU A 322 -18.39 -4.15 -9.10
N HIS A 323 -19.17 -3.83 -8.07
CA HIS A 323 -18.71 -3.78 -6.69
C HIS A 323 -18.25 -5.15 -6.17
N THR A 324 -19.07 -6.18 -6.37
CA THR A 324 -18.73 -7.55 -5.98
C THR A 324 -17.49 -8.06 -6.69
N LEU A 325 -17.37 -7.79 -8.00
CA LEU A 325 -16.21 -8.13 -8.80
C LEU A 325 -14.93 -7.48 -8.25
N SER A 326 -14.99 -6.19 -7.95
CA SER A 326 -13.86 -5.43 -7.38
C SER A 326 -13.47 -5.90 -5.97
N ARG A 327 -14.44 -6.21 -5.12
CA ARG A 327 -14.22 -6.78 -3.77
C ARG A 327 -13.54 -8.14 -3.84
N ARG A 328 -14.01 -9.03 -4.73
CA ARG A 328 -13.42 -10.36 -4.96
C ARG A 328 -11.98 -10.25 -5.41
N ARG A 329 -11.67 -9.35 -6.34
CA ARG A 329 -10.30 -9.09 -6.79
C ARG A 329 -9.39 -8.64 -5.66
N GLU A 330 -9.79 -7.63 -4.89
CA GLU A 330 -8.95 -7.13 -3.79
C GLU A 330 -8.69 -8.20 -2.73
N THR A 331 -9.73 -8.97 -2.37
CA THR A 331 -9.62 -10.04 -1.37
C THR A 331 -8.64 -11.13 -1.82
N ARG A 332 -8.75 -11.58 -3.09
CA ARG A 332 -7.85 -12.58 -3.67
C ARG A 332 -6.40 -12.10 -3.75
N LEU A 333 -6.18 -10.86 -4.19
CA LEU A 333 -4.83 -10.27 -4.24
C LEU A 333 -4.21 -10.18 -2.85
N ARG A 334 -4.98 -9.71 -1.86
CA ARG A 334 -4.52 -9.60 -0.47
C ARG A 334 -4.16 -10.97 0.10
N ASP A 335 -5.02 -11.97 -0.08
CA ASP A 335 -4.79 -13.34 0.40
C ASP A 335 -3.52 -13.93 -0.21
N PHE A 336 -3.37 -13.83 -1.54
CA PHE A 336 -2.17 -14.29 -2.24
C PHE A 336 -0.91 -13.58 -1.73
N PHE A 337 -0.91 -12.25 -1.57
CA PHE A 337 0.27 -11.52 -1.09
C PHE A 337 0.71 -11.94 0.31
N TYR A 338 -0.21 -12.07 1.26
CA TYR A 338 0.14 -12.52 2.62
C TYR A 338 0.65 -13.95 2.63
N LYS A 339 0.06 -14.86 1.85
CA LYS A 339 0.51 -16.25 1.79
C LYS A 339 1.88 -16.38 1.14
N THR A 340 2.12 -15.66 0.05
CA THR A 340 3.43 -15.60 -0.60
C THR A 340 4.49 -15.00 0.33
N ALA A 341 4.17 -13.91 1.03
CA ALA A 341 5.09 -13.33 2.02
C ALA A 341 5.42 -14.31 3.14
N TRP A 342 4.44 -14.99 3.71
CA TRP A 342 4.68 -16.01 4.74
C TRP A 342 5.44 -17.24 4.22
N TYR A 343 5.21 -17.64 2.97
CA TYR A 343 5.98 -18.70 2.33
C TYR A 343 7.47 -18.32 2.27
N LEU A 344 7.77 -17.12 1.77
CA LEU A 344 9.12 -16.58 1.70
C LEU A 344 9.78 -16.45 3.08
N VAL A 345 9.05 -15.91 4.06
CA VAL A 345 9.57 -15.74 5.43
C VAL A 345 9.85 -17.07 6.11
N ARG A 346 8.98 -18.09 5.93
CA ARG A 346 9.25 -19.44 6.45
C ARG A 346 10.46 -20.08 5.78
N TYR A 347 10.59 -19.93 4.47
CA TYR A 347 11.78 -20.39 3.74
C TYR A 347 13.04 -19.69 4.26
N ALA A 348 13.01 -18.36 4.39
CA ALA A 348 14.12 -17.56 4.89
C ALA A 348 14.53 -17.97 6.31
N LYS A 349 13.55 -18.18 7.21
CA LYS A 349 13.80 -18.65 8.57
C LYS A 349 14.42 -20.05 8.61
N ARG A 350 13.92 -20.99 7.80
CA ARG A 350 14.48 -22.35 7.68
C ARG A 350 15.93 -22.32 7.20
N GLN A 351 16.23 -21.43 6.25
CA GLN A 351 17.57 -21.26 5.69
C GLN A 351 18.43 -20.26 6.48
N GLN A 352 18.03 -19.83 7.68
CA GLN A 352 18.77 -18.89 8.54
C GLN A 352 19.24 -17.63 7.78
N VAL A 353 18.37 -17.08 6.93
CA VAL A 353 18.63 -15.87 6.16
C VAL A 353 18.73 -14.68 7.11
N GLU A 354 19.80 -13.91 6.97
CA GLU A 354 20.05 -12.70 7.77
C GLU A 354 19.40 -11.45 7.18
N VAL A 355 19.21 -11.40 5.85
CA VAL A 355 18.54 -10.29 5.18
C VAL A 355 17.88 -10.73 3.86
N ILE A 356 16.74 -10.13 3.55
CA ILE A 356 16.07 -10.25 2.25
C ILE A 356 16.29 -8.95 1.46
N VAL A 357 16.81 -9.06 0.24
CA VAL A 357 16.94 -7.94 -0.69
C VAL A 357 15.89 -8.10 -1.78
N ALA A 358 14.93 -7.18 -1.86
CA ALA A 358 13.87 -7.21 -2.85
C ALA A 358 14.06 -6.10 -3.88
N GLY A 359 14.05 -6.48 -5.14
CA GLY A 359 14.14 -5.54 -6.24
C GLY A 359 12.83 -4.76 -6.43
N HIS A 360 12.95 -3.46 -6.64
CA HIS A 360 11.86 -2.60 -7.08
C HIS A 360 12.38 -1.26 -7.62
N ASN A 361 11.93 -0.86 -8.81
CA ASN A 361 12.17 0.49 -9.32
C ASN A 361 11.02 1.43 -8.96
N GLU A 362 11.35 2.62 -8.44
CA GLU A 362 10.38 3.70 -8.31
C GLU A 362 9.85 4.09 -9.70
N ASP A 363 8.57 4.39 -9.80
CA ASP A 363 7.91 4.74 -11.06
C ASP A 363 7.99 3.70 -12.20
N GLN A 364 8.37 2.46 -11.92
CA GLN A 364 8.44 1.36 -12.91
C GLN A 364 7.13 1.15 -13.69
N LYS A 365 6.00 1.68 -13.20
CA LYS A 365 4.68 1.61 -13.84
C LYS A 365 4.35 2.77 -14.78
N GLN A 366 5.13 3.85 -14.78
CA GLN A 366 4.88 5.03 -15.58
C GLN A 366 5.42 4.81 -17.00
N ASN A 367 4.63 5.21 -18.01
CA ASN A 367 5.03 5.21 -19.44
C ASN A 367 5.68 3.91 -19.94
N ILE A 368 5.23 2.75 -19.44
CA ILE A 368 5.83 1.47 -19.84
C ILE A 368 5.47 1.17 -21.29
N CYS A 369 6.47 0.83 -22.10
CA CYS A 369 6.33 0.44 -23.50
C CYS A 369 6.67 -1.05 -23.71
N ILE A 370 6.05 -1.97 -22.97
CA ILE A 370 6.26 -3.44 -23.13
C ILE A 370 5.12 -4.14 -23.89
N GLY A 371 4.29 -3.35 -24.58
CA GLY A 371 3.12 -3.78 -25.33
C GLY A 371 1.81 -3.74 -24.53
N ARG A 372 0.69 -3.43 -25.20
CA ARG A 372 -0.62 -3.15 -24.58
C ARG A 372 -1.07 -4.19 -23.55
N GLN A 373 -0.98 -5.48 -23.88
CA GLN A 373 -1.41 -6.57 -23.01
C GLN A 373 -0.51 -6.74 -21.77
N ASN A 374 0.80 -6.60 -21.94
CA ASN A 374 1.76 -6.71 -20.84
C ASN A 374 1.67 -5.49 -19.91
N ASN A 375 1.54 -4.29 -20.48
CA ASN A 375 1.31 -3.05 -19.74
C ASN A 375 0.09 -3.19 -18.81
N GLN A 376 -1.04 -3.69 -19.35
CA GLN A 376 -2.26 -3.87 -18.56
C GLN A 376 -2.04 -4.80 -17.37
N ASN A 377 -1.34 -5.93 -17.57
CA ASN A 377 -1.07 -6.89 -16.51
C ASN A 377 -0.10 -6.33 -15.46
N PHE A 378 0.98 -5.69 -15.89
CA PHE A 378 2.00 -5.14 -15.00
C PHE A 378 1.46 -3.97 -14.15
N VAL A 379 0.80 -3.00 -14.79
CA VAL A 379 0.26 -1.81 -14.10
C VAL A 379 -0.78 -2.21 -13.05
N SER A 380 -1.59 -3.22 -13.35
CA SER A 380 -2.71 -3.61 -12.49
C SER A 380 -2.32 -4.42 -11.25
N ILE A 381 -1.16 -5.09 -11.19
CA ILE A 381 -0.71 -5.85 -10.02
C ILE A 381 0.04 -4.92 -9.04
N PRO A 382 -0.43 -4.70 -7.79
CA PRO A 382 0.17 -3.73 -6.88
C PRO A 382 1.42 -4.29 -6.16
N PHE A 383 2.58 -4.33 -6.83
CA PHE A 383 3.85 -4.83 -6.29
C PHE A 383 4.31 -4.13 -5.01
N CYS A 384 4.23 -2.80 -4.92
CA CYS A 384 4.61 -2.06 -3.71
C CYS A 384 3.83 -2.55 -2.48
N ARG A 385 2.53 -2.86 -2.65
CA ARG A 385 1.70 -3.41 -1.56
C ARG A 385 2.20 -4.78 -1.12
N PHE A 386 2.65 -5.62 -2.05
CA PHE A 386 3.23 -6.92 -1.71
C PHE A 386 4.56 -6.75 -0.95
N LEU A 387 5.44 -5.86 -1.42
CA LEU A 387 6.72 -5.56 -0.77
C LEU A 387 6.53 -5.01 0.65
N ASP A 388 5.55 -4.12 0.86
CA ASP A 388 5.18 -3.67 2.21
C ASP A 388 4.74 -4.84 3.09
N ILE A 389 3.87 -5.72 2.57
CA ILE A 389 3.42 -6.92 3.29
C ILE A 389 4.62 -7.82 3.63
N LEU A 390 5.53 -8.05 2.70
CA LEU A 390 6.73 -8.85 2.91
C LEU A 390 7.61 -8.24 4.01
N ARG A 391 7.90 -6.92 3.93
CA ARG A 391 8.71 -6.19 4.91
C ARG A 391 8.14 -6.32 6.34
N TYR A 392 6.84 -6.05 6.51
CA TYR A 392 6.21 -6.16 7.83
C TYR A 392 6.05 -7.61 8.31
N THR A 393 5.88 -8.57 7.40
CA THR A 393 5.77 -9.98 7.77
C THR A 393 7.13 -10.56 8.17
N ALA A 394 8.20 -10.20 7.45
CA ALA A 394 9.56 -10.61 7.76
C ALA A 394 10.07 -9.99 9.06
N ALA A 395 9.73 -8.72 9.32
CA ALA A 395 10.05 -8.06 10.58
C ALA A 395 9.48 -8.80 11.80
N LYS A 396 8.30 -9.42 11.69
CA LYS A 396 7.73 -10.28 12.76
C LYS A 396 8.53 -11.55 13.02
N ALA A 397 9.35 -11.97 12.06
CA ALA A 397 10.27 -13.08 12.20
C ALA A 397 11.71 -12.63 12.49
N GLY A 398 11.94 -11.32 12.74
CA GLY A 398 13.27 -10.76 12.98
C GLY A 398 14.13 -10.62 11.72
N ILE A 399 13.56 -10.76 10.51
CA ILE A 399 14.32 -10.72 9.26
C ILE A 399 14.14 -9.36 8.57
N PRO A 400 15.22 -8.57 8.40
CA PRO A 400 15.16 -7.30 7.67
C PRO A 400 14.91 -7.50 6.18
N VAL A 401 14.19 -6.54 5.58
CA VAL A 401 13.94 -6.49 4.14
C VAL A 401 14.39 -5.13 3.61
N VAL A 402 15.31 -5.17 2.64
CA VAL A 402 15.84 -3.99 1.94
C VAL A 402 15.20 -3.93 0.55
N LEU A 403 14.74 -2.74 0.13
CA LEU A 403 14.28 -2.52 -1.24
C LEU A 403 15.43 -1.91 -2.05
N ARG A 404 15.74 -2.51 -3.20
CA ARG A 404 16.84 -2.08 -4.06
C ARG A 404 16.37 -1.83 -5.49
N GLU A 405 16.91 -0.79 -6.13
CA GLU A 405 16.57 -0.48 -7.53
C GLU A 405 17.18 -1.50 -8.51
N GLU A 406 16.41 -1.92 -9.51
CA GLU A 406 16.69 -3.05 -10.42
C GLU A 406 17.26 -2.62 -11.77
N SER A 407 17.77 -1.39 -11.91
CA SER A 407 18.36 -0.95 -13.18
C SER A 407 19.50 -1.89 -13.60
N TYR A 408 19.49 -2.30 -14.87
CA TYR A 408 20.50 -3.18 -15.48
C TYR A 408 20.64 -4.60 -14.90
N THR A 409 19.94 -4.98 -13.82
CA THR A 409 20.06 -6.31 -13.18
C THR A 409 19.64 -7.47 -14.09
N SER A 410 18.71 -7.22 -15.01
CA SER A 410 18.27 -8.19 -16.01
C SER A 410 19.17 -8.29 -17.24
N LYS A 411 20.12 -7.36 -17.41
CA LYS A 411 21.07 -7.31 -18.53
C LYS A 411 22.45 -7.83 -18.12
N ALA A 412 22.92 -7.45 -16.94
CA ALA A 412 24.20 -7.89 -16.39
C ALA A 412 24.24 -9.41 -16.19
N SER A 413 25.38 -10.02 -16.48
CA SER A 413 25.60 -11.44 -16.21
C SER A 413 25.97 -11.66 -14.76
N LEU A 414 25.17 -12.47 -14.07
CA LEU A 414 25.43 -12.82 -12.68
C LEU A 414 26.68 -13.68 -12.52
N LEU A 415 26.84 -14.73 -13.35
CA LEU A 415 27.97 -15.66 -13.24
C LEU A 415 29.30 -15.06 -13.69
N ASP A 416 29.25 -14.12 -14.64
CA ASP A 416 30.45 -13.43 -15.11
C ASP A 416 30.79 -12.21 -14.22
N LEU A 417 30.00 -12.00 -13.15
CA LEU A 417 30.15 -10.92 -12.18
C LEU A 417 30.22 -9.52 -12.81
N ASP A 418 29.43 -9.27 -13.86
CA ASP A 418 29.36 -7.97 -14.53
C ASP A 418 29.13 -6.83 -13.52
N ALA A 419 29.76 -5.68 -13.76
CA ALA A 419 29.51 -4.46 -13.00
C ALA A 419 28.06 -3.97 -13.22
N ILE A 420 27.37 -3.62 -12.13
CA ILE A 420 25.96 -3.20 -12.17
C ILE A 420 25.86 -1.72 -11.78
N PRO A 421 25.82 -0.81 -12.76
CA PRO A 421 25.70 0.61 -12.47
C PRO A 421 24.31 0.94 -11.90
N ALA A 422 24.24 2.00 -11.10
CA ALA A 422 22.98 2.60 -10.70
C ALA A 422 22.53 3.59 -11.79
N TYR A 423 21.25 3.54 -12.17
CA TYR A 423 20.73 4.46 -13.17
C TYR A 423 20.71 5.90 -12.63
N LYS A 424 21.29 6.83 -13.38
CA LYS A 424 21.18 8.27 -13.15
C LYS A 424 20.39 8.90 -14.30
N LYS A 425 19.38 9.70 -13.96
CA LYS A 425 18.58 10.40 -14.97
C LYS A 425 19.46 11.42 -15.71
N GLY A 426 19.58 11.27 -17.03
CA GLY A 426 20.45 12.10 -17.87
C GLY A 426 21.80 11.46 -18.22
N ASP A 427 22.06 10.25 -17.74
CA ASP A 427 23.26 9.49 -18.11
C ASP A 427 23.13 8.93 -19.55
N THR A 428 24.11 9.26 -20.40
CA THR A 428 24.21 8.81 -21.80
C THR A 428 25.18 7.65 -21.99
N ILE A 429 25.77 7.14 -20.89
CA ILE A 429 26.72 6.03 -20.95
C ILE A 429 26.01 4.75 -21.39
N ASN A 430 26.43 4.21 -22.53
CA ASN A 430 26.01 2.90 -23.00
C ASN A 430 26.78 1.80 -22.26
N HIS A 431 26.09 1.09 -21.38
CA HIS A 431 26.68 -0.05 -20.68
C HIS A 431 26.57 -1.34 -21.50
N THR A 432 27.73 -1.95 -21.77
CA THR A 432 27.83 -3.27 -22.41
C THR A 432 28.00 -4.34 -21.32
N PHE A 433 27.22 -5.41 -21.44
CA PHE A 433 27.24 -6.55 -20.52
C PHE A 433 27.76 -7.78 -21.24
N SER A 434 28.41 -8.68 -20.52
CA SER A 434 29.09 -9.85 -21.10
C SER A 434 28.10 -10.94 -21.53
N GLY A 435 27.01 -11.09 -20.81
CA GLY A 435 25.91 -12.00 -21.12
C GLY A 435 24.77 -11.35 -21.89
N LYS A 436 23.83 -12.19 -22.35
CA LYS A 436 22.64 -11.72 -23.06
C LYS A 436 21.41 -12.56 -22.77
N ARG A 437 20.25 -11.89 -22.71
CA ARG A 437 18.96 -12.57 -22.69
C ARG A 437 18.67 -13.14 -24.08
N VAL A 438 18.55 -14.46 -24.18
CA VAL A 438 18.26 -15.14 -25.46
C VAL A 438 16.77 -15.10 -25.76
N ARG A 439 15.95 -15.42 -24.75
CA ARG A 439 14.49 -15.35 -24.81
C ARG A 439 13.91 -15.21 -23.41
N ARG A 440 12.59 -15.03 -23.31
CA ARG A 440 11.90 -14.96 -22.01
C ARG A 440 12.23 -16.19 -21.17
N GLY A 441 12.65 -15.97 -19.93
CA GLY A 441 13.06 -17.02 -18.99
C GLY A 441 14.42 -17.66 -19.24
N LEU A 442 15.18 -17.26 -20.28
CA LEU A 442 16.48 -17.86 -20.59
C LEU A 442 17.56 -16.79 -20.84
N TYR A 443 18.61 -16.84 -20.04
CA TYR A 443 19.78 -15.96 -20.14
C TYR A 443 21.02 -16.80 -20.45
N LYS A 444 21.89 -16.29 -21.32
CA LYS A 444 23.16 -16.93 -21.69
C LYS A 444 24.32 -16.06 -21.19
N THR A 445 25.20 -16.66 -20.41
CA THR A 445 26.42 -16.00 -19.89
C THR A 445 27.51 -15.97 -20.97
N ASN A 446 28.56 -15.17 -20.77
CA ASN A 446 29.70 -15.12 -21.68
C ASN A 446 30.40 -16.48 -21.78
N SER A 447 30.52 -17.15 -20.63
CA SER A 447 31.00 -18.54 -20.48
C SER A 447 30.10 -19.61 -21.14
N GLY A 448 28.96 -19.22 -21.72
CA GLY A 448 28.08 -20.10 -22.48
C GLY A 448 27.10 -20.92 -21.64
N PHE A 449 27.07 -20.71 -20.31
CA PHE A 449 26.09 -21.31 -19.43
C PHE A 449 24.72 -20.68 -19.62
N PHE A 450 23.70 -21.46 -19.31
CA PHE A 450 22.31 -21.01 -19.33
C PHE A 450 21.78 -20.94 -17.91
N ILE A 451 21.21 -19.80 -17.57
CA ILE A 451 20.54 -19.54 -16.30
C ILE A 451 19.13 -19.03 -16.59
N ASN A 452 18.21 -19.26 -15.66
CA ASN A 452 16.90 -18.62 -15.75
C ASN A 452 17.07 -17.09 -15.68
N ALA A 453 16.49 -16.36 -16.63
CA ALA A 453 16.68 -14.91 -16.71
C ALA A 453 16.18 -14.14 -15.48
N ASP A 454 15.13 -14.62 -14.82
CA ASP A 454 14.58 -13.97 -13.64
C ASP A 454 15.41 -14.33 -12.39
N ILE A 455 16.00 -15.54 -12.33
CA ILE A 455 17.00 -15.90 -11.30
C ILE A 455 18.29 -15.09 -11.47
N ASN A 456 18.73 -14.82 -12.71
CA ASN A 456 19.85 -13.91 -12.97
C ASN A 456 19.56 -12.51 -12.41
N GLY A 457 18.38 -11.96 -12.68
CA GLY A 457 17.93 -10.68 -12.13
C GLY A 457 17.90 -10.69 -10.59
N ALA A 458 17.29 -11.72 -10.00
CA ALA A 458 17.20 -11.89 -8.56
C ALA A 458 18.58 -12.09 -7.90
N GLY A 459 19.55 -12.74 -8.54
CA GLY A 459 20.90 -12.85 -7.98
C GLY A 459 21.68 -11.53 -8.08
N ASN A 460 21.51 -10.81 -9.20
CA ASN A 460 22.12 -9.50 -9.40
C ASN A 460 21.60 -8.45 -8.41
N ILE A 461 20.36 -8.56 -7.91
CA ILE A 461 19.87 -7.64 -6.88
C ILE A 461 20.64 -7.80 -5.56
N LEU A 462 21.11 -9.00 -5.22
CA LEU A 462 21.97 -9.19 -4.03
C LEU A 462 23.27 -8.42 -4.24
N ARG A 463 23.94 -8.62 -5.38
CA ARG A 463 25.22 -7.95 -5.68
C ARG A 463 25.11 -6.44 -5.69
N LYS A 464 23.95 -5.93 -6.08
CA LYS A 464 23.72 -4.49 -6.15
C LYS A 464 23.54 -3.84 -4.78
N GLU A 465 23.12 -4.60 -3.77
CA GLU A 465 23.07 -4.16 -2.38
C GLU A 465 24.38 -4.53 -1.64
N TYR A 466 24.84 -5.75 -1.83
CA TYR A 466 26.03 -6.34 -1.23
C TYR A 466 26.97 -6.87 -2.32
N PRO A 467 27.92 -6.05 -2.81
CA PRO A 467 28.81 -6.42 -3.91
C PRO A 467 29.56 -7.75 -3.72
N TYR A 468 29.91 -8.05 -2.47
CA TYR A 468 30.61 -9.27 -2.05
C TYR A 468 29.72 -10.51 -1.91
N ALA A 469 28.41 -10.43 -2.22
CA ALA A 469 27.44 -11.47 -1.89
C ALA A 469 27.85 -12.88 -2.35
N TYR A 470 28.59 -12.99 -3.46
CA TYR A 470 29.02 -14.27 -4.05
C TYR A 470 30.53 -14.51 -3.96
N ASP A 471 31.28 -13.71 -3.22
CA ASP A 471 32.73 -13.86 -3.12
C ASP A 471 33.08 -15.22 -2.52
N GLY A 472 33.93 -15.98 -3.24
CA GLY A 472 34.33 -17.33 -2.84
C GLY A 472 33.22 -18.39 -2.91
N GLN A 473 32.02 -18.07 -3.43
CA GLN A 473 30.91 -19.02 -3.53
C GLN A 473 30.93 -19.80 -4.86
N ASN A 474 30.61 -21.09 -4.81
CA ASN A 474 30.38 -21.88 -6.01
C ASN A 474 28.96 -21.62 -6.53
N MET A 475 28.84 -20.86 -7.62
CA MET A 475 27.55 -20.43 -8.19
C MET A 475 26.88 -21.46 -9.12
N LYS A 476 27.46 -22.66 -9.28
CA LYS A 476 26.99 -23.68 -10.23
C LYS A 476 25.53 -24.10 -9.98
N TYR A 477 25.10 -24.14 -8.72
CA TYR A 477 23.71 -24.48 -8.33
C TYR A 477 22.65 -23.58 -8.99
N LEU A 478 23.01 -22.34 -9.36
CA LEU A 478 22.09 -21.42 -10.04
C LEU A 478 21.76 -21.85 -11.47
N CYS A 479 22.62 -22.69 -12.07
CA CYS A 479 22.46 -23.21 -13.43
C CYS A 479 21.98 -24.65 -13.49
N GLU A 480 22.08 -25.39 -12.38
CA GLU A 480 21.73 -26.81 -12.33
C GLU A 480 20.22 -27.03 -12.38
N THR A 481 19.49 -26.37 -11.50
CA THR A 481 18.04 -26.48 -11.46
C THR A 481 17.41 -25.21 -10.89
N THR A 482 16.14 -25.03 -11.21
CA THR A 482 15.32 -23.96 -10.64
C THR A 482 13.97 -24.56 -10.27
N GLU A 483 13.66 -24.58 -8.99
CA GLU A 483 12.38 -25.10 -8.53
C GLU A 483 11.24 -24.16 -8.89
N VAL A 484 10.04 -24.73 -8.99
CA VAL A 484 8.83 -23.96 -9.28
C VAL A 484 7.82 -24.19 -8.18
N VAL A 485 7.50 -23.10 -7.48
CA VAL A 485 6.43 -23.04 -6.49
C VAL A 485 5.18 -22.54 -7.20
N SER A 486 4.23 -23.44 -7.41
CA SER A 486 2.95 -23.11 -8.01
C SER A 486 2.03 -22.39 -7.02
N TYR A 487 0.92 -21.85 -7.54
CA TYR A 487 -0.10 -21.25 -6.70
C TYR A 487 -0.66 -22.24 -5.67
N THR A 488 -0.75 -23.54 -5.96
CA THR A 488 -1.27 -24.54 -5.01
C THR A 488 -0.27 -24.87 -3.91
N ASP A 489 1.04 -24.74 -4.17
CA ASP A 489 2.09 -25.08 -3.20
C ASP A 489 2.21 -24.03 -2.09
N ILE A 490 1.98 -22.75 -2.43
CA ILE A 490 1.85 -21.66 -1.46
C ILE A 490 0.70 -21.91 -0.48
N TYR A 491 -0.28 -22.71 -0.90
CA TYR A 491 -1.49 -23.02 -0.16
C TYR A 491 -1.44 -24.47 0.37
N ALA A 492 -0.29 -25.02 0.76
CA ALA A 492 -0.20 -26.38 1.31
C ALA A 492 -1.33 -26.65 2.34
N GLY A 493 -2.22 -27.61 2.02
CA GLY A 493 -3.46 -27.91 2.74
C GLY A 493 -4.77 -27.36 2.14
N ALA A 494 -4.72 -26.43 1.18
CA ALA A 494 -5.91 -25.90 0.52
C ALA A 494 -6.43 -26.86 -0.55
N THR A 495 -7.61 -27.39 -0.29
CA THR A 495 -8.35 -28.16 -1.27
C THR A 495 -9.08 -27.23 -2.25
N SER A 496 -8.79 -27.34 -3.53
CA SER A 496 -9.61 -26.78 -4.61
C SER A 496 -11.05 -27.31 -4.48
N LEU A 497 -11.97 -26.41 -4.13
CA LEU A 497 -13.41 -26.70 -4.03
C LEU A 497 -14.02 -27.10 -5.38
N CYS A 498 -13.46 -26.57 -6.49
CA CYS A 498 -13.97 -26.80 -7.83
C CYS A 498 -13.28 -27.97 -8.56
N LYS A 499 -12.05 -28.35 -8.17
CA LYS A 499 -11.32 -29.47 -8.78
C LYS A 499 -10.46 -30.19 -7.76
N LYS A 500 -11.08 -31.03 -6.91
CA LYS A 500 -10.41 -31.82 -5.85
C LYS A 500 -9.18 -32.60 -6.33
N LYS A 501 -9.15 -33.01 -7.62
CA LYS A 501 -8.05 -33.77 -8.25
C LYS A 501 -6.69 -33.05 -8.38
N TYR A 502 -6.61 -31.76 -8.07
CA TYR A 502 -5.35 -30.98 -8.11
C TYR A 502 -4.71 -30.78 -6.74
N ASN A 503 -5.36 -31.23 -5.67
CA ASN A 503 -4.84 -31.08 -4.32
C ASN A 503 -3.70 -32.08 -4.10
N GLN A 504 -2.60 -31.65 -3.49
CA GLN A 504 -1.46 -32.50 -3.10
C GLN A 504 -0.72 -33.20 -4.26
N LYS A 505 -0.92 -32.78 -5.51
CA LYS A 505 -0.12 -33.30 -6.64
C LYS A 505 1.24 -32.62 -6.69
N LYS A 506 2.32 -33.38 -6.49
CA LYS A 506 3.65 -33.01 -7.00
C LYS A 506 3.62 -33.16 -8.52
N HIS A 507 4.04 -32.13 -9.27
CA HIS A 507 4.13 -32.21 -10.72
C HIS A 507 5.30 -33.12 -11.11
N THR A 508 5.05 -34.41 -11.31
CA THR A 508 5.99 -35.28 -11.99
C THR A 508 5.90 -35.01 -13.50
N PRO A 509 7.02 -34.77 -14.20
CA PRO A 509 6.98 -34.65 -15.65
C PRO A 509 6.46 -35.96 -16.23
N GLY A 510 5.56 -35.87 -17.21
CA GLY A 510 5.08 -37.07 -17.91
C GLY A 510 6.25 -37.79 -18.59
N LEU A 511 6.13 -39.12 -18.76
CA LEU A 511 7.16 -39.96 -19.39
C LEU A 511 7.68 -39.36 -20.72
N GLY A 512 6.80 -38.89 -21.60
CA GLY A 512 7.20 -38.23 -22.85
C GLY A 512 8.00 -36.92 -22.65
N SER A 513 7.77 -36.19 -21.56
CA SER A 513 8.55 -34.99 -21.22
C SER A 513 9.92 -35.36 -20.65
N CYS A 514 10.00 -36.40 -19.81
CA CYS A 514 11.27 -36.97 -19.33
C CYS A 514 12.11 -37.51 -20.49
N VAL A 515 11.49 -38.26 -21.41
CA VAL A 515 12.13 -38.81 -22.61
C VAL A 515 12.61 -37.68 -23.51
N ASN A 516 11.79 -36.66 -23.80
CA ASN A 516 12.20 -35.51 -24.61
C ASN A 516 13.31 -34.68 -23.95
N HIS A 517 13.29 -34.53 -22.62
CA HIS A 517 14.35 -33.85 -21.89
C HIS A 517 15.65 -34.65 -21.93
N ARG A 518 15.59 -35.97 -21.72
CA ARG A 518 16.74 -36.88 -21.81
C ARG A 518 17.31 -36.91 -23.22
N TYR A 519 16.45 -37.04 -24.24
CA TYR A 519 16.83 -36.95 -25.64
C TYR A 519 17.52 -35.62 -25.94
N LYS A 520 16.92 -34.48 -25.60
CA LYS A 520 17.56 -33.15 -25.80
C LYS A 520 18.88 -33.00 -25.05
N LYS A 521 19.00 -33.59 -23.85
CA LYS A 521 20.23 -33.60 -23.06
C LYS A 521 21.32 -34.42 -23.76
N GLU A 522 20.98 -35.62 -24.23
CA GLU A 522 21.89 -36.51 -24.96
C GLU A 522 22.27 -35.95 -26.33
N THR A 523 21.32 -35.41 -27.10
CA THR A 523 21.60 -34.77 -28.39
C THR A 523 22.47 -33.53 -28.21
N ARG A 524 22.23 -32.73 -27.16
CA ARG A 524 23.10 -31.60 -26.81
C ARG A 524 24.51 -32.07 -26.43
N MET A 525 24.62 -33.19 -25.71
CA MET A 525 25.91 -33.79 -25.38
C MET A 525 26.65 -34.28 -26.63
N LYS A 526 25.96 -34.95 -27.56
CA LYS A 526 26.50 -35.35 -28.86
C LYS A 526 26.97 -34.17 -29.69
N TYR A 527 26.20 -33.08 -29.76
CA TYR A 527 26.62 -31.87 -30.46
C TYR A 527 27.78 -31.15 -29.76
N CYS A 528 27.88 -31.21 -28.43
CA CYS A 528 29.04 -30.70 -27.70
C CYS A 528 30.30 -31.53 -27.97
N ILE A 529 30.18 -32.84 -28.25
CA ILE A 529 31.29 -33.71 -28.68
C ILE A 529 31.71 -33.40 -30.13
N LEU A 530 30.73 -33.21 -31.03
CA LEU A 530 30.98 -32.98 -32.46
C LEU A 530 31.48 -31.56 -32.78
N TRP A 531 31.05 -30.54 -32.03
CA TRP A 531 31.23 -29.12 -32.40
C TRP A 531 31.83 -28.25 -31.28
N GLY A 532 32.16 -28.83 -30.12
CA GLY A 532 32.82 -28.12 -29.03
C GLY A 532 34.31 -28.46 -28.94
N LYS A 533 35.19 -27.44 -28.94
CA LYS A 533 36.57 -27.60 -28.45
C LYS A 533 36.53 -27.88 -26.95
N SER A 534 36.34 -29.14 -26.56
CA SER A 534 36.39 -29.59 -25.15
C SER A 534 37.83 -29.96 -24.77
N LYS A 535 38.32 -29.42 -23.64
CA LYS A 535 39.58 -29.81 -22.99
C LYS A 535 39.47 -31.10 -22.15
N TYR A 536 38.34 -31.80 -22.19
CA TYR A 536 38.13 -33.04 -21.44
C TYR A 536 37.86 -34.21 -22.37
N CYS A 537 38.83 -35.13 -22.44
CA CYS A 537 38.66 -36.45 -23.05
C CYS A 537 37.91 -37.37 -22.08
N TYR A 538 36.77 -37.89 -22.52
CA TYR A 538 36.05 -38.95 -21.81
C TYR A 538 36.57 -40.30 -22.27
N ILE A 539 37.12 -41.10 -21.34
CA ILE A 539 37.45 -42.51 -21.56
C ILE A 539 36.21 -43.33 -21.19
N SER A 540 35.65 -44.07 -22.15
CA SER A 540 34.52 -44.96 -21.89
C SER A 540 34.99 -46.19 -21.11
N GLN A 541 34.51 -46.36 -19.88
CA GLN A 541 34.54 -47.68 -19.24
C GLN A 541 33.59 -48.61 -19.98
N ALA A 542 34.16 -49.58 -20.68
CA ALA A 542 33.42 -50.74 -21.18
C ALA A 542 32.89 -51.51 -19.96
N LYS A 543 31.58 -51.72 -19.91
CA LYS A 543 31.00 -52.69 -18.98
C LYS A 543 31.39 -54.08 -19.50
N SER A 544 32.09 -54.84 -18.67
CA SER A 544 32.32 -56.27 -18.83
C SER A 544 30.98 -57.00 -18.97
N ALA A 545 31.00 -58.01 -19.84
CA ALA A 545 29.87 -58.83 -20.29
C ALA A 545 29.09 -59.50 -19.15
#